data_AF-A4JVI9-F1
#
_entry.id   AF-A4JVI9-F1
#
_cell.length_a   1.000
_cell.length_b   1.000
_cell.length_c   1.000
_cell.angle_alpha   90.00
_cell.angle_beta   90.00
_cell.angle_gamma   90.00
#
_symmetry.space_group_name_H-M   'P 1'
#
loop_
_entity.id
_entity.type
_entity.pdbx_description
1 polymer ?
#
loop_
_entity_poly.entity_id
_entity_poly.type
_entity_poly.pdbx_seq_one_letter_code
_entity_poly.pdbx_strand_id
1 'polypeptide(L)'
;MRFWVSPKSLEICSILVKLKTTRHFFEFIVKKALHADLLPFEAEEVVTSLGETVTLARRAREWTQADLASKMGASVNTVVNIEKGRPSVAFGQVLNALWALDLLGGLRESLRPEDVPDIKRAAMRRFKRSSRGAHG
;
A
#
# COMPACT_ATOMS: atom_id res chain seq x y z
N MET A 1 21.56 54.97 -31.46
CA MET A 1 22.09 53.85 -30.66
C MET A 1 20.94 53.09 -30.03
N ARG A 2 20.53 51.95 -30.61
CA ARG A 2 19.56 51.03 -29.98
C ARG A 2 20.31 49.77 -29.60
N PHE A 3 20.39 49.54 -28.29
CA PHE A 3 20.88 48.32 -27.69
C PHE A 3 19.99 47.15 -28.11
N TRP A 4 20.57 46.17 -28.80
CA TRP A 4 19.93 44.88 -29.10
C TRP A 4 20.55 43.84 -28.18
N VAL A 5 19.95 43.62 -27.00
CA VAL A 5 20.30 42.49 -26.12
C VAL A 5 19.32 41.37 -26.45
N SER A 6 19.85 40.28 -26.97
CA SER A 6 19.10 39.16 -27.56
C SER A 6 18.20 38.45 -26.53
N PRO A 7 16.95 38.08 -26.87
CA PRO A 7 15.92 37.59 -25.92
C PRO A 7 16.14 36.17 -25.37
N LYS A 8 17.23 35.47 -25.72
CA LYS A 8 17.43 34.05 -25.39
C LYS A 8 17.93 33.75 -23.97
N SER A 9 18.30 34.77 -23.19
CA SER A 9 18.86 34.57 -21.84
C SER A 9 17.79 34.40 -20.74
N LEU A 10 16.54 34.79 -21.01
CA LEU A 10 15.45 34.75 -20.01
C LEU A 10 14.61 33.46 -20.07
N GLU A 11 14.64 32.70 -21.16
CA GLU A 11 13.94 31.40 -21.21
C GLU A 11 14.67 30.30 -20.43
N ILE A 12 15.99 30.40 -20.27
CA ILE A 12 16.80 29.38 -19.59
C ILE A 12 16.56 29.40 -18.06
N CYS A 13 16.33 30.58 -17.46
CA CYS A 13 15.99 30.69 -16.03
C CYS A 13 14.59 30.14 -15.69
N SER A 14 13.62 30.22 -16.60
CA SER A 14 12.27 29.66 -16.40
C SER A 14 12.27 28.12 -16.41
N ILE A 15 13.10 27.51 -17.26
CA ILE A 15 13.25 26.06 -17.37
C ILE A 15 13.99 25.49 -16.13
N LEU A 16 14.99 26.20 -15.61
CA LEU A 16 15.76 25.77 -14.43
C LEU A 16 14.96 25.82 -13.11
N VAL A 17 13.95 26.69 -13.00
CA VAL A 17 13.05 26.72 -11.82
C VAL A 17 11.99 25.61 -11.90
N LYS A 18 11.48 25.28 -13.10
CA LYS A 18 10.52 24.17 -13.30
C LYS A 18 11.12 22.78 -13.05
N LEU A 19 12.45 22.63 -13.10
CA LEU A 19 13.15 21.37 -12.83
C LEU A 19 13.51 21.14 -11.35
N LYS A 20 13.42 22.16 -10.48
CA LYS A 20 13.71 22.01 -9.03
C LYS A 20 12.53 21.46 -8.23
N THR A 21 11.30 21.70 -8.67
CA THR A 21 10.07 21.19 -8.02
C THR A 21 9.83 19.70 -8.32
N THR A 22 10.39 19.18 -9.42
CA THR A 22 10.33 17.76 -9.81
C THR A 22 11.29 16.87 -9.04
N ARG A 23 12.38 17.43 -8.46
CA ARG A 23 13.37 16.63 -7.72
C ARG A 23 12.81 16.05 -6.42
N HIS A 24 12.01 16.82 -5.68
CA HIS A 24 11.36 16.35 -4.45
C HIS A 24 10.31 15.27 -4.73
N PHE A 25 9.56 15.42 -5.83
CA PHE A 25 8.56 14.43 -6.23
C PHE A 25 9.21 13.13 -6.69
N PHE A 26 10.31 13.23 -7.45
CA PHE A 26 11.10 12.09 -7.88
C PHE A 26 11.78 11.38 -6.70
N GLU A 27 12.42 12.11 -5.79
CA GLU A 27 13.00 11.53 -4.57
C GLU A 27 11.95 10.88 -3.67
N PHE A 28 10.74 11.45 -3.57
CA PHE A 28 9.64 10.88 -2.80
C PHE A 28 9.13 9.56 -3.39
N ILE A 29 8.96 9.49 -4.72
CA ILE A 29 8.56 8.25 -5.41
C ILE A 29 9.62 7.17 -5.22
N VAL A 30 10.91 7.51 -5.41
CA VAL A 30 12.02 6.56 -5.27
C VAL A 30 12.14 6.05 -3.82
N LYS A 31 12.03 6.93 -2.81
CA LYS A 31 12.03 6.51 -1.40
C LYS A 31 10.87 5.57 -1.05
N LYS A 32 9.66 5.82 -1.57
CA LYS A 32 8.49 4.99 -1.30
C LYS A 32 8.61 3.58 -1.88
N ALA A 33 9.22 3.45 -3.06
CA ALA A 33 9.50 2.16 -3.69
C ALA A 33 10.58 1.39 -2.90
N LEU A 34 11.68 2.06 -2.51
CA LEU A 34 12.80 1.43 -1.81
C LEU A 34 12.44 0.84 -0.44
N HIS A 35 11.45 1.39 0.27
CA HIS A 35 11.08 0.91 1.61
C HIS A 35 10.09 -0.26 1.61
N ALA A 36 9.24 -0.38 0.59
CA ALA A 36 8.32 -1.50 0.50
C ALA A 36 9.05 -2.82 0.23
N ASP A 37 10.13 -2.78 -0.55
CA ASP A 37 10.92 -3.96 -0.91
C ASP A 37 11.90 -4.42 0.20
N LEU A 38 11.84 -3.83 1.40
CA LEU A 38 12.67 -4.18 2.56
C LEU A 38 11.82 -4.74 3.71
N LEU A 39 10.94 -5.70 3.40
CA LEU A 39 10.25 -6.44 4.45
C LEU A 39 11.23 -7.37 5.19
N PRO A 40 11.03 -7.60 6.50
CA PRO A 40 11.65 -8.74 7.18
C PRO A 40 11.29 -10.05 6.46
N PHE A 41 12.18 -11.04 6.54
CA PHE A 41 12.03 -12.31 5.85
C PHE A 41 10.66 -12.97 6.10
N GLU A 42 10.22 -13.02 7.36
CA GLU A 42 8.94 -13.63 7.72
C GLU A 42 7.75 -12.88 7.11
N ALA A 43 7.84 -11.56 6.96
CA ALA A 43 6.79 -10.77 6.32
C ALA A 43 6.78 -10.95 4.79
N GLU A 44 7.96 -11.14 4.19
CA GLU A 44 8.09 -11.48 2.76
C GLU A 44 7.49 -12.86 2.45
N GLU A 45 7.73 -13.86 3.29
CA GLU A 45 7.12 -15.18 3.15
C GLU A 45 5.59 -15.12 3.21
N VAL A 46 5.05 -14.33 4.15
CA VAL A 46 3.60 -14.16 4.30
C VAL A 46 2.98 -13.51 3.06
N VAL A 47 3.57 -12.44 2.53
CA VAL A 47 3.00 -11.76 1.34
C VAL A 47 3.14 -12.62 0.08
N THR A 48 4.19 -13.42 -0.03
CA THR A 48 4.38 -14.38 -1.13
C THR A 48 3.31 -15.48 -1.07
N SER A 49 3.14 -16.11 0.10
CA SER A 49 2.12 -17.14 0.32
C SER A 49 0.71 -16.62 0.09
N LEU A 50 0.46 -15.35 0.42
CA LEU A 50 -0.80 -14.68 0.16
C LEU A 50 -1.05 -14.52 -1.35
N GLY A 51 -0.03 -14.10 -2.11
CA GLY A 51 -0.11 -13.98 -3.57
C GLY A 51 -0.38 -15.32 -4.26
N GLU A 52 0.27 -16.39 -3.80
CA GLU A 52 0.00 -17.76 -4.26
C GLU A 52 -1.43 -18.18 -3.97
N THR A 53 -1.93 -17.94 -2.75
CA THR A 53 -3.31 -18.24 -2.35
C THR A 53 -4.32 -17.53 -3.26
N VAL A 54 -4.10 -16.22 -3.53
CA VAL A 54 -4.93 -15.44 -4.45
C VAL A 54 -4.91 -16.03 -5.86
N THR A 55 -3.73 -16.41 -6.36
CA THR A 55 -3.57 -17.02 -7.68
C THR A 55 -4.34 -18.33 -7.81
N LEU A 56 -4.19 -19.22 -6.82
CA LEU A 56 -4.86 -20.52 -6.79
C LEU A 56 -6.38 -20.36 -6.67
N ALA A 57 -6.86 -19.52 -5.75
CA ALA A 57 -8.28 -19.28 -5.55
C ALA A 57 -8.94 -18.65 -6.79
N ARG A 58 -8.24 -17.75 -7.49
CA ARG A 58 -8.73 -17.18 -8.76
C ARG A 58 -8.82 -18.26 -9.84
N ARG A 59 -7.77 -19.06 -10.02
CA ARG A 59 -7.73 -20.13 -11.03
C ARG A 59 -8.76 -21.23 -10.76
N ALA A 60 -8.99 -21.59 -9.49
CA ALA A 60 -10.02 -22.54 -9.09
C ALA A 60 -11.44 -22.09 -9.45
N ARG A 61 -11.65 -20.78 -9.66
CA ARG A 61 -12.89 -20.18 -10.14
C ARG A 61 -12.92 -19.92 -11.66
N GLU A 62 -11.88 -20.36 -12.37
CA GLU A 62 -11.70 -20.14 -13.81
C GLU A 62 -11.67 -18.64 -14.20
N TRP A 63 -11.30 -17.76 -13.27
CA TRP A 63 -11.23 -16.32 -13.53
C TRP A 63 -9.89 -15.95 -14.14
N THR A 64 -9.89 -15.05 -15.12
CA THR A 64 -8.68 -14.35 -15.58
C THR A 64 -8.27 -13.28 -14.58
N GLN A 65 -7.04 -12.77 -14.69
CA GLN A 65 -6.61 -11.62 -13.87
C GLN A 65 -7.49 -10.38 -14.14
N ALA A 66 -8.02 -10.23 -15.36
CA ALA A 66 -8.93 -9.16 -15.72
C ALA A 66 -10.30 -9.30 -15.04
N ASP A 67 -10.81 -10.52 -14.88
CA ASP A 67 -12.05 -10.77 -14.15
C ASP A 67 -11.92 -10.41 -12.68
N LEU A 68 -10.83 -10.83 -12.03
CA LEU A 68 -10.56 -10.47 -10.63
C LEU A 68 -10.39 -8.95 -10.48
N ALA A 69 -9.62 -8.32 -11.39
CA ALA A 69 -9.42 -6.87 -11.39
C ALA A 69 -10.75 -6.11 -11.49
N SER A 70 -11.64 -6.56 -12.36
CA SER A 70 -12.98 -5.97 -12.52
C SER A 70 -13.83 -6.12 -11.25
N LYS A 71 -13.79 -7.30 -10.61
CA LYS A 71 -14.55 -7.58 -9.38
C LYS A 71 -14.07 -6.77 -8.18
N MET A 72 -12.77 -6.51 -8.08
CA MET A 72 -12.19 -5.74 -6.98
C MET A 72 -12.10 -4.22 -7.27
N GLY A 73 -12.48 -3.77 -8.48
CA GLY A 73 -12.39 -2.37 -8.90
C GLY A 73 -10.95 -1.86 -9.05
N ALA A 74 -10.05 -2.67 -9.61
CA ALA A 74 -8.63 -2.34 -9.76
C ALA A 74 -8.11 -2.56 -11.19
N SER A 75 -6.85 -2.18 -11.43
CA SER A 75 -6.17 -2.49 -12.68
C SER A 75 -5.69 -3.95 -12.72
N VAL A 76 -5.57 -4.54 -13.92
CA VAL A 76 -4.98 -5.88 -14.08
C VAL A 76 -3.56 -5.95 -13.52
N ASN A 77 -2.77 -4.89 -13.68
CA ASN A 77 -1.42 -4.81 -13.12
C ASN A 77 -1.42 -4.88 -11.58
N THR A 78 -2.44 -4.33 -10.93
CA THR A 78 -2.61 -4.47 -9.48
C THR A 78 -2.78 -5.95 -9.10
N VAL A 79 -3.61 -6.70 -9.82
CA VAL A 79 -3.80 -8.14 -9.60
C VAL A 79 -2.49 -8.90 -9.83
N VAL A 80 -1.76 -8.61 -10.92
CA VAL A 80 -0.44 -9.22 -11.19
C VAL A 80 0.52 -8.99 -10.04
N ASN A 81 0.56 -7.78 -9.48
CA ASN A 81 1.44 -7.46 -8.36
C ASN A 81 1.00 -8.15 -7.05
N ILE A 82 -0.31 -8.28 -6.80
CA ILE A 82 -0.83 -9.06 -5.67
C ILE A 82 -0.41 -10.53 -5.80
N GLU A 83 -0.62 -11.14 -6.96
CA GLU A 83 -0.27 -12.54 -7.21
C GLU A 83 1.22 -12.83 -7.11
N LYS A 84 2.06 -11.83 -7.40
CA LYS A 84 3.52 -11.90 -7.21
C LYS A 84 3.96 -11.61 -5.77
N GLY A 85 3.04 -11.35 -4.85
CA GLY A 85 3.37 -11.01 -3.47
C GLY A 85 4.13 -9.69 -3.32
N ARG A 86 3.91 -8.69 -4.19
CA ARG A 86 4.64 -7.42 -4.13
C ARG A 86 4.27 -6.63 -2.86
N PRO A 87 5.22 -6.34 -1.96
CA PRO A 87 4.95 -5.58 -0.72
C PRO A 87 4.43 -4.16 -0.95
N SER A 88 4.78 -3.56 -2.10
CA SER A 88 4.39 -2.20 -2.46
C SER A 88 2.91 -2.04 -2.81
N VAL A 89 2.17 -3.15 -2.95
CA VAL A 89 0.72 -3.11 -3.15
C VAL A 89 0.05 -2.56 -1.90
N ALA A 90 -0.83 -1.57 -2.09
CA ALA A 90 -1.61 -1.03 -0.99
C ALA A 90 -2.43 -2.14 -0.32
N PHE A 91 -2.33 -2.27 1.01
CA PHE A 91 -3.01 -3.32 1.77
C PHE A 91 -4.53 -3.39 1.50
N GLY A 92 -5.19 -2.25 1.29
CA GLY A 92 -6.61 -2.22 0.91
C GLY A 92 -6.93 -2.98 -0.40
N GLN A 93 -6.02 -2.99 -1.37
CA GLN A 93 -6.18 -3.76 -2.61
C GLN A 93 -6.08 -5.26 -2.35
N VAL A 94 -5.21 -5.67 -1.43
CA VAL A 94 -5.13 -7.07 -0.97
C VAL A 94 -6.43 -7.48 -0.29
N LEU A 95 -6.98 -6.64 0.59
CA LEU A 95 -8.27 -6.88 1.23
C LEU A 95 -9.41 -7.01 0.21
N ASN A 96 -9.43 -6.15 -0.81
CA ASN A 96 -10.43 -6.23 -1.88
C ASN A 96 -10.32 -7.52 -2.69
N ALA A 97 -9.11 -8.00 -2.98
CA ALA A 97 -8.89 -9.29 -3.63
C ALA A 97 -9.40 -10.45 -2.75
N LEU A 98 -9.09 -10.45 -1.45
CA LEU A 98 -9.59 -11.46 -0.52
C LEU A 98 -11.11 -11.42 -0.38
N TRP A 99 -11.72 -10.24 -0.39
CA TRP A 99 -13.16 -10.08 -0.40
C TRP A 99 -13.79 -10.63 -1.69
N ALA A 100 -13.28 -10.24 -2.85
CA ALA A 100 -13.76 -10.73 -4.15
C ALA A 100 -13.62 -12.25 -4.30
N LEU A 101 -12.64 -12.83 -3.59
CA LEU A 101 -12.38 -14.26 -3.54
C LEU A 101 -13.01 -14.96 -2.33
N ASP A 102 -13.87 -14.31 -1.54
CA ASP A 102 -14.51 -14.89 -0.34
C ASP A 102 -13.53 -15.51 0.68
N LEU A 103 -12.32 -14.99 0.76
CA LEU A 103 -11.24 -15.41 1.67
C LEU A 103 -11.03 -14.44 2.84
N LEU A 104 -11.68 -13.26 2.81
CA LEU A 104 -11.51 -12.22 3.82
C LEU A 104 -11.84 -12.70 5.25
N GLY A 105 -12.78 -13.64 5.38
CA GLY A 105 -13.15 -14.23 6.66
C GLY A 105 -11.99 -14.92 7.39
N GLY A 106 -11.11 -15.60 6.65
CA GLY A 106 -9.94 -16.27 7.23
C GLY A 106 -8.95 -15.28 7.83
N LEU A 107 -8.66 -14.17 7.14
CA LEU A 107 -7.80 -13.12 7.67
C LEU A 107 -8.40 -12.45 8.91
N ARG A 108 -9.72 -12.21 8.91
CA ARG A 108 -10.43 -11.63 10.06
C ARG A 108 -10.31 -12.51 11.31
N GLU A 109 -10.44 -13.82 11.14
CA GLU A 109 -10.33 -14.78 12.25
C GLU A 109 -8.90 -14.82 12.83
N SER A 110 -7.88 -14.79 11.98
CA SER A 110 -6.48 -14.84 12.42
C SER A 110 -5.99 -13.58 13.15
N LEU A 111 -6.67 -12.44 12.99
CA LEU A 111 -6.26 -11.14 13.55
C LEU A 111 -7.22 -10.59 14.60
N ARG A 112 -8.00 -11.46 15.24
CA ARG A 112 -8.92 -11.08 16.32
C ARG A 112 -8.15 -10.53 17.55
N PRO A 113 -8.44 -9.31 18.02
CA PRO A 113 -7.77 -8.72 19.19
C PRO A 113 -7.92 -9.53 20.48
N GLU A 114 -9.02 -10.27 20.62
CA GLU A 114 -9.33 -11.12 21.77
C GLU A 114 -8.38 -12.31 21.93
N ASP A 115 -7.78 -12.76 20.82
CA ASP A 115 -6.86 -13.90 20.79
C ASP A 115 -5.42 -13.49 21.09
N VAL A 116 -5.16 -12.20 21.25
CA VAL A 116 -3.85 -11.66 21.65
C VAL A 116 -3.90 -11.23 23.13
N PRO A 117 -3.49 -12.11 24.08
CA PRO A 117 -3.74 -11.93 25.51
C PRO A 117 -3.15 -10.62 26.08
N ASP A 118 -2.02 -10.16 25.53
CA ASP A 118 -1.36 -8.94 26.00
C ASP A 118 -2.04 -7.66 25.49
N ILE A 119 -2.65 -7.68 24.31
CA ILE A 119 -3.39 -6.54 23.75
C ILE A 119 -4.65 -6.29 24.59
N LYS A 120 -5.39 -7.34 24.93
CA LYS A 120 -6.61 -7.24 25.74
C LYS A 120 -6.32 -6.69 27.14
N ARG A 121 -5.24 -7.17 27.78
CA ARG A 121 -4.79 -6.69 29.11
C ARG A 121 -4.30 -5.25 29.06
N ALA A 122 -3.54 -4.86 28.04
CA ALA A 122 -3.06 -3.50 27.87
C ALA A 122 -4.22 -2.52 27.61
N ALA A 123 -5.18 -2.89 26.75
CA ALA A 123 -6.36 -2.09 26.46
C ALA A 123 -7.22 -1.86 27.71
N MET A 124 -7.51 -2.91 28.49
CA MET A 124 -8.29 -2.80 29.73
C MET A 124 -7.63 -1.89 30.78
N ARG A 125 -6.30 -1.94 30.91
CA ARG A 125 -5.56 -1.08 31.85
C ARG A 125 -5.65 0.40 31.47
N ARG A 126 -5.69 0.73 30.17
CA ARG A 126 -5.75 2.11 29.67
C ARG A 126 -7.15 2.72 29.86
N PHE A 127 -8.22 1.97 29.58
CA PHE A 127 -9.61 2.40 29.81
C PHE A 127 -9.93 2.67 31.29
N LYS A 128 -9.42 1.82 32.21
CA LYS A 128 -9.63 1.99 33.66
C LYS A 128 -8.90 3.23 34.24
N ARG A 129 -7.92 3.80 33.54
CA ARG A 129 -7.26 5.04 33.95
C ARG A 129 -8.03 6.28 33.50
N SER A 130 -8.56 6.27 32.28
CA SER A 130 -9.34 7.39 31.73
C SER A 130 -10.66 7.62 32.47
N SER A 131 -11.37 6.56 32.85
CA SER A 131 -12.62 6.66 33.63
C SER A 131 -12.44 7.24 35.04
N ARG A 132 -11.24 7.16 35.63
CA ARG A 132 -10.95 7.74 36.94
C ARG A 132 -10.67 9.26 36.91
N GLY A 133 -10.34 9.81 35.74
CA GLY A 133 -10.04 11.23 35.57
C GLY A 133 -11.24 12.09 35.14
N ALA A 134 -12.40 11.49 34.88
CA ALA A 134 -13.60 12.18 34.39
C ALA A 134 -14.60 12.55 35.51
N HIS A 135 -14.30 12.23 36.77
CA HIS A 135 -15.14 12.50 37.95
C HIS A 135 -14.38 13.25 39.05
N GLY A 136 -13.38 14.05 38.69
CA GLY A 136 -12.61 14.88 39.62
C GLY A 136 -12.67 16.35 39.22
#